data_AF-A0A6L8V156-F1
#
_entry.id   AF-A0A6L8V156-F1
#
_cell.length_a   1.000
_cell.length_b   1.000
_cell.length_c   1.000
_cell.angle_alpha   90.00
_cell.angle_beta   90.00
_cell.angle_gamma   90.00
#
_symmetry.space_group_name_H-M   'P 1'
#
loop_
_entity.id
_entity.type
_entity.pdbx_description
1 polymer ?
#
loop_
_entity_poly.entity_id
_entity_poly.type
_entity_poly.pdbx_seq_one_letter_code
_entity_poly.pdbx_strand_id
1 'polypeptide(L)'
;MKEQFLVKHAVGGRAFIDTGKQPVDYTYKQVDEQWVFTVQIDRERISELLKWKDELNVFIFQEFENQPTRKVWFYVGDDAVQYSEEQGELTIIAGSQIAYVPEQFSAQL
;
A
#
# COMPACT_ATOMS: atom_id res chain seq x y z
N MET A 1 -4.60 12.75 -12.81
CA MET A 1 -4.81 11.59 -11.92
C MET A 1 -4.13 11.90 -10.61
N LYS A 2 -4.80 11.69 -9.49
CA LYS A 2 -4.21 11.75 -8.15
C LYS A 2 -4.16 10.33 -7.59
N GLU A 3 -3.06 9.99 -6.94
CA GLU A 3 -2.87 8.68 -6.33
C GLU A 3 -2.66 8.79 -4.82
N GLN A 4 -3.28 7.89 -4.06
CA GLN A 4 -3.04 7.70 -2.64
C GLN A 4 -2.57 6.27 -2.40
N PHE A 5 -1.42 6.16 -1.72
CA PHE A 5 -0.83 4.91 -1.26
C PHE A 5 -1.08 4.73 0.23
N LEU A 6 -1.55 3.55 0.58
CA LEU A 6 -2.00 3.22 1.92
C LEU A 6 -1.54 1.83 2.31
N VAL A 7 -0.82 1.72 3.42
CA VAL A 7 -0.42 0.46 4.04
C VAL A 7 -1.09 0.35 5.40
N LYS A 8 -1.81 -0.75 5.62
CA LYS A 8 -2.61 -1.00 6.82
C LYS A 8 -2.32 -2.38 7.40
N HIS A 9 -2.46 -2.51 8.71
CA HIS A 9 -2.62 -3.82 9.35
C HIS A 9 -3.88 -4.49 8.81
N ALA A 10 -3.73 -5.71 8.29
CA ALA A 10 -4.80 -6.44 7.62
C ALA A 10 -5.95 -6.78 8.56
N VAL A 11 -5.64 -7.08 9.83
CA VAL A 11 -6.62 -7.49 10.84
C VAL A 11 -7.14 -6.29 11.63
N GLY A 12 -6.25 -5.49 12.21
CA GLY A 12 -6.62 -4.38 13.11
C GLY A 12 -6.97 -3.07 12.41
N GLY A 13 -6.79 -2.97 11.09
CA GLY A 13 -7.18 -1.81 10.27
C GLY A 13 -6.37 -0.53 10.49
N ARG A 14 -5.42 -0.53 11.44
CA ARG A 14 -4.50 0.58 11.70
C ARG A 14 -3.72 0.93 10.43
N ALA A 15 -3.69 2.21 10.07
CA ALA A 15 -2.85 2.71 9.00
C ALA A 15 -1.43 2.98 9.52
N PHE A 16 -0.43 2.53 8.76
CA PHE A 16 0.98 2.80 9.01
C PHE A 16 1.53 3.83 8.02
N ILE A 17 1.18 3.70 6.74
CA ILE A 17 1.50 4.67 5.69
C ILE A 17 0.19 5.13 5.06
N ASP A 18 0.01 6.43 4.89
CA ASP A 18 -1.14 7.03 4.23
C ASP A 18 -0.70 8.34 3.56
N THR A 19 -0.39 8.30 2.26
CA THR A 19 0.09 9.49 1.53
C THR A 19 -0.97 10.58 1.38
N GLY A 20 -2.25 10.25 1.64
CA GLY A 20 -3.33 11.22 1.70
C GLY A 20 -3.30 12.07 2.97
N LYS A 21 -2.60 11.62 4.03
CA LYS A 21 -2.44 12.33 5.31
C LYS A 21 -1.02 12.84 5.52
N GLN A 22 -0.04 12.00 5.26
CA GLN A 22 1.37 12.31 5.40
C GLN A 22 2.11 11.89 4.13
N PRO A 23 2.53 12.85 3.29
CA PRO A 23 3.27 12.55 2.08
C PRO A 23 4.52 11.71 2.36
N VAL A 24 4.78 10.76 1.49
CA VAL A 24 6.01 9.98 1.44
C VAL A 24 6.28 9.60 -0.01
N ASP A 25 7.54 9.64 -0.41
CA ASP A 25 7.92 9.27 -1.77
C ASP A 25 7.86 7.74 -1.90
N TYR A 26 7.12 7.27 -2.90
CA TYR A 26 7.04 5.86 -3.21
C TYR A 26 6.95 5.63 -4.72
N THR A 27 7.34 4.44 -5.14
CA THR A 27 7.09 3.92 -6.48
C THR A 27 6.56 2.50 -6.36
N TYR A 28 5.85 2.04 -7.39
CA TYR A 28 5.52 0.63 -7.53
C TYR A 28 5.55 0.24 -9.00
N LYS A 29 5.98 -0.98 -9.27
CA LYS A 29 6.03 -1.53 -10.62
C LYS A 29 5.82 -3.04 -10.58
N GLN A 30 5.34 -3.57 -11.69
CA GLN A 30 5.33 -5.01 -11.89
C GLN A 30 6.74 -5.46 -12.32
N VAL A 31 7.29 -6.44 -11.62
CA VAL A 31 8.53 -7.14 -11.97
C VAL A 31 8.18 -8.62 -12.03
N ASP A 32 8.33 -9.21 -13.22
CA ASP A 32 7.82 -10.55 -13.53
C ASP A 32 6.31 -10.67 -13.19
N GLU A 33 5.94 -11.60 -12.30
CA GLU A 33 4.56 -11.82 -11.86
C GLU A 33 4.23 -11.13 -10.53
N GLN A 34 5.14 -10.29 -10.01
CA GLN A 34 5.01 -9.64 -8.71
C GLN A 34 4.95 -8.12 -8.82
N TRP A 35 4.36 -7.49 -7.82
CA TRP A 35 4.36 -6.03 -7.65
C TRP A 35 5.36 -5.65 -6.59
N VAL A 36 6.31 -4.79 -6.95
CA VAL A 36 7.35 -4.31 -6.04
C VAL A 36 7.08 -2.85 -5.73
N PHE A 37 6.85 -2.56 -4.46
CA PHE A 37 6.74 -1.21 -3.92
C PHE A 37 8.06 -0.82 -3.27
N THR A 38 8.50 0.39 -3.54
CA THR A 38 9.68 1.00 -2.92
C THR A 38 9.24 2.32 -2.28
N VAL A 39 9.51 2.51 -1.00
CA VAL A 39 9.08 3.68 -0.22
C VAL A 39 10.27 4.28 0.52
N GLN A 40 10.52 5.56 0.33
CA GLN A 40 11.59 6.30 1.01
C GLN A 40 11.10 6.80 2.38
N ILE A 41 11.49 6.12 3.46
CA ILE A 41 10.97 6.37 4.80
C ILE A 41 11.98 5.98 5.87
N ASP A 42 12.11 6.80 6.92
CA ASP A 42 12.99 6.51 8.05
C ASP A 42 12.43 5.38 8.94
N ARG A 43 13.33 4.69 9.64
CA ARG A 43 12.99 3.51 10.45
C ARG A 43 12.02 3.83 11.57
N GLU A 44 12.11 5.01 12.18
CA GLU A 44 11.28 5.38 13.31
C GLU A 44 9.80 5.37 12.90
N ARG A 45 9.48 5.92 11.73
CA ARG A 45 8.12 5.95 11.17
C ARG A 45 7.54 4.58 10.84
N ILE A 46 8.37 3.59 10.52
CA ILE A 46 7.93 2.24 10.10
C ILE A 46 8.19 1.14 11.12
N SER A 47 8.79 1.47 12.27
CA SER A 47 9.14 0.50 13.32
C SER A 47 7.95 -0.36 13.78
N GLU A 48 6.77 0.25 13.90
CA GLU A 48 5.53 -0.45 14.23
C GLU A 48 5.02 -1.31 13.07
N LEU A 49 5.09 -0.83 11.83
CA LEU A 49 4.71 -1.60 10.63
C LEU A 49 5.51 -2.90 10.54
N LEU A 50 6.83 -2.84 10.81
CA LEU A 50 7.71 -4.00 10.73
C LEU A 50 7.36 -5.12 11.71
N LYS A 51 6.67 -4.81 12.83
CA LYS A 51 6.17 -5.82 13.77
C LYS A 51 5.00 -6.63 13.19
N TRP A 52 4.31 -6.07 12.20
CA TRP A 52 3.13 -6.65 11.55
C TRP A 52 3.39 -6.95 10.07
N LYS A 53 4.66 -7.15 9.70
CA LYS A 53 5.10 -7.22 8.31
C LYS A 53 4.42 -8.32 7.48
N ASP A 54 4.01 -9.41 8.14
CA ASP A 54 3.33 -10.56 7.53
C ASP A 54 1.79 -10.39 7.53
N GLU A 55 1.28 -9.28 8.07
CA GLU A 55 -0.16 -9.00 8.19
C GLU A 55 -0.50 -7.62 7.60
N LEU A 56 -0.03 -7.35 6.37
CA LEU A 56 -0.25 -6.06 5.73
C LEU A 56 -1.20 -6.12 4.53
N ASN A 57 -2.04 -5.11 4.43
CA ASN A 57 -2.76 -4.78 3.22
C ASN A 57 -2.17 -3.53 2.59
N VAL A 58 -1.90 -3.60 1.29
CA VAL A 58 -1.45 -2.47 0.49
C VAL A 58 -2.55 -2.03 -0.45
N PHE A 59 -2.83 -0.73 -0.47
CA PHE A 59 -3.85 -0.14 -1.33
C PHE A 59 -3.30 1.03 -2.13
N ILE A 60 -3.77 1.13 -3.36
CA ILE A 60 -3.64 2.31 -4.21
C ILE A 60 -5.05 2.81 -4.54
N PHE A 61 -5.33 4.08 -4.25
CA PHE A 61 -6.54 4.76 -4.68
C PHE A 61 -6.18 5.71 -5.83
N GLN A 62 -6.89 5.56 -6.95
CA GLN A 62 -6.67 6.33 -8.16
C GLN A 62 -7.90 7.19 -8.40
N GLU A 63 -7.72 8.50 -8.27
CA GLU A 63 -8.74 9.51 -8.54
C GLU A 63 -8.51 10.09 -9.93
N PHE A 64 -9.55 10.05 -10.75
CA PHE A 64 -9.58 10.64 -12.08
C PHE A 64 -10.63 11.74 -12.11
N GLU A 65 -10.40 12.76 -12.93
CA GLU A 65 -11.39 13.81 -13.13
C GLU A 65 -12.67 13.20 -13.73
N ASN A 66 -13.81 13.47 -13.10
CA ASN A 66 -15.13 13.01 -13.52
C ASN A 66 -15.33 11.48 -13.59
N GLN A 67 -14.53 10.68 -12.87
CA GLN A 67 -14.75 9.24 -12.74
C GLN A 67 -14.71 8.82 -11.27
N PRO A 68 -15.45 7.75 -10.88
CA PRO A 68 -15.34 7.15 -9.56
C PRO A 68 -13.90 6.76 -9.21
N THR A 69 -13.57 6.82 -7.92
CA THR A 69 -12.26 6.36 -7.43
C THR A 69 -12.08 4.87 -7.71
N ARG A 70 -11.01 4.52 -8.43
CA ARG A 70 -10.58 3.13 -8.58
C ARG A 70 -9.69 2.77 -7.40
N LYS A 71 -10.04 1.69 -6.70
CA LYS A 71 -9.23 1.13 -5.62
C LYS A 71 -8.56 -0.15 -6.11
N VAL A 72 -7.26 -0.24 -5.88
CA VAL A 72 -6.47 -1.45 -6.12
C VAL A 72 -5.98 -1.95 -4.77
N TRP A 73 -6.25 -3.22 -4.48
CA TRP A 73 -5.78 -3.91 -3.28
C TRP A 73 -4.76 -4.96 -3.70
N PHE A 74 -3.55 -4.85 -3.14
CA PHE A 74 -2.44 -5.76 -3.34
C PHE A 74 -2.30 -6.70 -2.15
N TYR A 75 -2.21 -8.00 -2.43
CA TYR A 75 -2.00 -9.04 -1.43
C TYR A 75 -0.50 -9.22 -1.18
N VAL A 76 -0.08 -8.84 0.03
CA VAL A 76 1.30 -9.02 0.52
C VAL A 76 1.40 -10.42 1.14
N GLY A 77 2.39 -11.20 0.69
CA GLY A 77 2.65 -12.54 1.22
C GLY A 77 3.60 -12.54 2.41
N ASP A 78 3.88 -13.73 2.93
CA ASP A 78 4.86 -13.93 4.00
C ASP A 78 6.26 -13.50 3.57
N ASP A 79 7.02 -12.90 4.50
CA ASP A 79 8.40 -12.43 4.29
C ASP A 79 8.60 -11.49 3.09
N ALA A 80 7.52 -10.85 2.63
CA ALA A 80 7.50 -10.00 1.45
C ALA A 80 7.85 -8.54 1.75
N VAL A 81 8.27 -8.23 2.98
CA VAL A 81 8.53 -6.86 3.44
C VAL A 81 9.91 -6.76 4.06
N GLN A 82 10.71 -5.87 3.50
CA GLN A 82 12.09 -5.66 3.88
C GLN A 82 12.36 -4.18 4.07
N TYR A 83 13.23 -3.86 5.02
CA TYR A 83 13.65 -2.49 5.28
C TYR A 83 15.18 -2.40 5.30
N SER A 84 15.72 -1.45 4.54
CA SER A 84 17.14 -1.13 4.48
C SER A 84 17.40 0.16 5.24
N GLU A 85 18.05 0.08 6.40
CA GLU A 85 18.46 1.27 7.17
C GLU A 85 19.46 2.13 6.40
N GLU A 86 20.38 1.49 5.68
CA GLU A 86 21.40 2.18 4.89
C GLU A 86 20.77 3.05 3.80
N GLN A 87 19.71 2.56 3.17
CA GLN A 87 19.02 3.25 2.07
C GLN A 87 17.84 4.10 2.55
N GLY A 88 17.40 3.95 3.80
CA GLY A 88 16.17 4.59 4.28
C GLY A 88 14.93 4.11 3.50
N GLU A 89 14.91 2.83 3.13
CA GLU A 89 13.98 2.30 2.12
C GLU A 89 13.20 1.09 2.64
N LEU A 90 11.87 1.12 2.46
CA LEU A 90 10.97 -0.01 2.65
C LEU A 90 10.62 -0.61 1.29
N THR A 91 10.85 -1.92 1.14
CA THR A 91 10.39 -2.71 0.00
C THR A 91 9.22 -3.59 0.42
N ILE A 92 8.13 -3.58 -0.34
CA ILE A 92 6.98 -4.47 -0.15
C ILE A 92 6.72 -5.21 -1.47
N ILE A 93 6.64 -6.53 -1.42
CA ILE A 93 6.33 -7.39 -2.57
C ILE A 93 4.90 -7.92 -2.43
N ALA A 94 4.11 -7.81 -3.48
CA ALA A 94 2.77 -8.36 -3.55
C ALA A 94 2.63 -9.32 -4.74
N GLY A 95 2.08 -10.51 -4.48
CA GLY A 95 1.96 -11.55 -5.50
C GLY A 95 0.70 -11.44 -6.37
N SER A 96 -0.32 -10.73 -5.90
CA SER A 96 -1.57 -10.54 -6.65
C SER A 96 -2.26 -9.25 -6.28
N GLN A 97 -3.25 -8.84 -7.09
CA GLN A 97 -4.07 -7.66 -6.84
C GLN A 97 -5.52 -7.86 -7.28
N ILE A 98 -6.42 -7.09 -6.69
CA ILE A 98 -7.79 -6.89 -7.21
C ILE A 98 -8.04 -5.39 -7.34
N ALA A 99 -8.57 -4.99 -8.49
CA ALA A 99 -8.96 -3.61 -8.76
C ALA A 99 -10.48 -3.51 -8.90
N TYR A 100 -11.09 -2.52 -8.24
CA TYR A 100 -12.54 -2.34 -8.21
C TYR A 100 -12.91 -0.88 -7.94
N VAL A 101 -14.16 -0.51 -8.24
CA VAL A 101 -14.74 0.79 -7.89
C VAL A 101 -15.60 0.60 -6.64
N PRO A 102 -15.24 1.17 -5.47
CA PRO A 102 -15.97 0.92 -4.23
C PRO A 102 -17.47 1.24 -4.28
N GLU A 103 -17.86 2.29 -5.02
CA GLU A 103 -19.25 2.74 -5.18
C GLU A 103 -20.16 1.69 -5.86
N GLN A 104 -19.58 0.76 -6.63
CA GLN A 104 -20.35 -0.33 -7.25
C GLN A 104 -20.78 -1.40 -6.24
N PHE A 105 -20.20 -1.39 -5.03
CA PHE A 105 -20.41 -2.39 -3.99
C PHE A 105 -20.86 -1.78 -2.66
N SER A 106 -21.06 -0.47 -2.58
CA SER A 106 -21.66 0.16 -1.41
C SER A 106 -23.13 -0.25 -1.31
N ALA A 107 -23.52 -0.87 -0.20
CA ALA A 107 -24.92 -1.11 0.10
C ALA A 107 -25.67 0.22 0.07
N GLN A 108 -26.74 0.31 -0.73
CA GLN A 108 -27.69 1.42 -0.63
C GLN A 108 -28.33 1.30 0.76
N LEU A 109 -27.98 2.22 1.66
CA LEU A 109 -28.70 2.43 2.91
C LEU A 109 -29.92 3.32 2.64
#